data_AF-A0A832TTA0-F1
#
_entry.id   AF-A0A832TTA0-F1
#
_cell.length_a   1.000
_cell.length_b   1.000
_cell.length_c   1.000
_cell.angle_alpha   90.00
_cell.angle_beta   90.00
_cell.angle_gamma   90.00
#
_symmetry.space_group_name_H-M   'P 1'
#
loop_
_entity.id
_entity.type
_entity.pdbx_description
1 polymer ?
#
loop_
_entity_poly.entity_id
_entity_poly.type
_entity_poly.pdbx_seq_one_letter_code
_entity_poly.pdbx_strand_id
1 'polypeptide(L)'
;MKRLVLLIVLAYVLAAGCTSPQQAPGPATQVSDPKTPADLVFSQAEKAFASDNYHAAADLYVQAYEQYKADGNAERARDALKKTSVSVRMYAESPYNRSVMTAMIDAEFPTVPADRKASWLPCDASQCIESDGETWYFANTINNIRSHNMDLMREATAKMGKTPFYDEVKGIALAPYDGSAGTYVNPVRWEGTETLTVPASLLPKTGTLRLWVPLPVEAPSQRNVTILSVEPAQYVKSQTGTDSEMGLAYLEIPLESVTGDSLTVTARFRYTQYEVRYIIDPAKVGNYDTADSEYKKYTASGKNIVITPEMKAKAIEIVGDETNPYLQAEKIYWHVVSHPYSNVPHVRLSASGRPESVYMLETGFGDCGTQSMYFSALCRSLGIPARAIGGYQLVPGHEGTHFWSEYYLPGYGWVPNDVTIAEGAEWSYEASDEDRHQYKDFYARNLDPYRYIIQKDVDVQLTPPAGDVVMFDMVVQSPKAACDTCDTDPEFEMLEDWKVIVKKVG
;
A
#
# COMPACT_ATOMS: atom_id res chain seq x y z
N MET A 1 -11.85 -22.88 10.34
CA MET A 1 -12.11 -22.58 8.92
C MET A 1 -13.41 -21.82 8.63
N LYS A 2 -14.62 -22.21 9.06
CA LYS A 2 -15.83 -21.34 8.88
C LYS A 2 -15.71 -19.91 9.45
N ARG A 3 -14.77 -19.64 10.35
CA ARG A 3 -14.39 -18.29 10.80
C ARG A 3 -13.45 -17.54 9.85
N LEU A 4 -12.57 -18.23 9.12
CA LEU A 4 -11.52 -17.60 8.30
C LEU A 4 -12.14 -16.79 7.14
N VAL A 5 -13.16 -17.35 6.48
CA VAL A 5 -13.91 -16.67 5.40
C VAL A 5 -14.96 -15.69 5.95
N LEU A 6 -15.43 -15.87 7.19
CA LEU A 6 -16.49 -15.03 7.78
C LEU A 6 -15.96 -13.80 8.54
N LEU A 7 -14.71 -13.83 9.01
CA LEU A 7 -14.06 -12.69 9.67
C LEU A 7 -13.65 -11.60 8.65
N ILE A 8 -13.24 -12.00 7.44
CA ILE A 8 -12.92 -11.09 6.31
C ILE A 8 -14.12 -10.18 5.94
N VAL A 9 -15.35 -10.53 6.32
CA VAL A 9 -16.59 -9.84 5.93
C VAL A 9 -16.95 -8.66 6.87
N LEU A 10 -16.25 -8.45 8.00
CA LEU A 10 -16.73 -7.54 9.05
C LEU A 10 -15.68 -6.63 9.72
N ALA A 11 -14.60 -6.32 9.00
CA ALA A 11 -13.69 -5.21 9.30
C ALA A 11 -12.99 -4.69 8.02
N TYR A 12 -12.02 -3.79 8.21
CA TYR A 12 -11.02 -3.26 7.24
C TYR A 12 -11.30 -1.92 6.55
N VAL A 13 -11.03 -0.88 7.34
CA VAL A 13 -10.37 0.35 6.88
C VAL A 13 -8.84 0.13 6.97
N LEU A 14 -8.14 0.32 5.83
CA LEU A 14 -6.72 0.70 5.70
C LEU A 14 -5.60 -0.08 6.44
N ALA A 15 -4.80 -0.89 5.71
CA ALA A 15 -3.31 -0.97 5.74
C ALA A 15 -2.75 -2.26 5.09
N ALA A 16 -1.78 -2.15 4.16
CA ALA A 16 -1.03 -3.28 3.57
C ALA A 16 0.35 -2.76 3.09
N GLY A 17 1.54 -3.33 3.32
CA GLY A 17 2.07 -4.62 3.85
C GLY A 17 3.62 -4.54 4.02
N CYS A 18 4.49 -5.39 3.41
CA CYS A 18 5.90 -5.11 2.95
C CYS A 18 6.88 -6.28 2.84
N THR A 19 7.47 -6.45 1.63
CA THR A 19 8.85 -6.92 1.30
C THR A 19 9.11 -7.02 -0.23
N SER A 20 10.07 -7.85 -0.68
CA SER A 20 10.98 -7.55 -1.81
C SER A 20 11.08 -8.67 -2.91
N PRO A 21 12.27 -9.10 -3.38
CA PRO A 21 12.55 -9.08 -4.81
C PRO A 21 12.13 -10.36 -5.57
N GLN A 22 11.90 -10.15 -6.86
CA GLN A 22 11.56 -11.15 -7.86
C GLN A 22 12.56 -12.33 -7.88
N GLN A 23 12.21 -13.44 -7.22
CA GLN A 23 12.80 -14.74 -7.57
C GLN A 23 12.38 -15.06 -9.01
N ALA A 24 13.36 -15.38 -9.87
CA ALA A 24 13.09 -16.25 -11.01
C ALA A 24 12.37 -17.50 -10.49
N PRO A 25 11.39 -18.08 -11.22
CA PRO A 25 10.59 -19.20 -10.72
C PRO A 25 11.53 -20.24 -10.12
N GLY A 26 11.44 -20.41 -8.78
CA GLY A 26 12.34 -21.29 -8.04
C GLY A 26 12.37 -22.64 -8.75
N PRO A 27 13.57 -23.19 -9.02
CA PRO A 27 13.78 -24.20 -10.07
C PRO A 27 12.73 -25.27 -9.90
N ALA A 28 11.78 -25.32 -10.86
CA ALA A 28 10.50 -26.01 -10.72
C ALA A 28 10.74 -27.30 -9.98
N THR A 29 10.31 -27.36 -8.71
CA THR A 29 10.77 -28.38 -7.76
C THR A 29 10.56 -29.70 -8.45
N GLN A 30 11.66 -30.34 -8.86
CA GLN A 30 11.56 -31.45 -9.80
C GLN A 30 10.54 -32.39 -9.21
N VAL A 31 9.46 -32.64 -9.96
CA VAL A 31 8.35 -33.45 -9.48
C VAL A 31 8.89 -34.87 -9.41
N SER A 32 9.62 -35.14 -8.34
CA SER A 32 10.09 -36.46 -7.98
C SER A 32 8.83 -37.27 -7.81
N ASP A 33 8.70 -38.35 -8.57
CA ASP A 33 7.49 -39.18 -8.61
C ASP A 33 6.89 -39.30 -7.21
N PRO A 34 5.62 -38.90 -7.00
CA PRO A 34 5.08 -38.67 -5.67
C PRO A 34 5.25 -39.93 -4.81
N LYS A 35 6.09 -39.82 -3.78
CA LYS A 35 6.54 -40.97 -2.97
C LYS A 35 5.58 -41.30 -1.85
N THR A 36 4.70 -40.35 -1.52
CA THR A 36 3.73 -40.42 -0.43
C THR A 36 2.34 -39.98 -0.92
N PRO A 37 1.25 -40.33 -0.21
CA PRO A 37 -0.07 -39.74 -0.44
C PRO A 37 -0.06 -38.21 -0.33
N ALA A 38 0.72 -37.65 0.60
CA ALA A 38 0.86 -36.22 0.78
C ALA A 38 1.49 -35.52 -0.45
N ASP A 39 2.51 -36.12 -1.07
CA ASP A 39 3.10 -35.62 -2.32
C ASP A 39 2.11 -35.65 -3.49
N LEU A 40 1.21 -36.64 -3.54
CA LEU A 40 0.17 -36.72 -4.55
C LEU A 40 -0.87 -35.60 -4.38
N VAL A 41 -1.32 -35.34 -3.15
CA VAL A 41 -2.26 -34.23 -2.85
C VAL A 41 -1.61 -32.87 -3.12
N PHE A 42 -0.35 -32.68 -2.72
CA PHE A 42 0.42 -31.47 -3.04
C PHE A 42 0.56 -31.27 -4.56
N SER A 43 0.84 -32.33 -5.33
CA SER A 43 0.88 -32.26 -6.79
C SER A 43 -0.48 -31.94 -7.43
N GLN A 44 -1.59 -32.33 -6.81
CA GLN A 44 -2.93 -31.92 -7.23
C GLN A 44 -3.17 -30.43 -6.93
N ALA A 45 -2.72 -29.94 -5.78
CA ALA A 45 -2.81 -28.52 -5.41
C ALA A 45 -2.03 -27.61 -6.38
N GLU A 46 -0.80 -27.97 -6.74
CA GLU A 46 0.00 -27.23 -7.74
C GLU A 46 -0.69 -27.19 -9.11
N LYS A 47 -1.32 -28.29 -9.54
CA LYS A 47 -2.09 -28.35 -10.80
C LYS A 47 -3.36 -27.50 -10.74
N ALA A 48 -4.06 -27.49 -9.61
CA ALA A 48 -5.24 -26.66 -9.41
C ALA A 48 -4.85 -25.18 -9.46
N PHE A 49 -3.79 -24.78 -8.74
CA PHE A 49 -3.28 -23.41 -8.72
C PHE A 49 -2.83 -22.94 -10.11
N ALA A 50 -2.08 -23.78 -10.84
CA ALA A 50 -1.64 -23.49 -12.21
C ALA A 50 -2.78 -23.50 -13.26
N SER A 51 -4.01 -23.85 -12.85
CA SER A 51 -5.23 -23.78 -13.66
C SER A 51 -6.21 -22.73 -13.12
N ASP A 52 -5.72 -21.76 -12.34
CA ASP A 52 -6.46 -20.69 -11.66
C ASP A 52 -7.58 -21.17 -10.70
N ASN A 53 -7.60 -22.44 -10.30
CA ASN A 53 -8.56 -22.97 -9.32
C ASN A 53 -8.06 -22.72 -7.89
N TYR A 54 -7.99 -21.44 -7.51
CA TYR A 54 -7.31 -21.01 -6.28
C TYR A 54 -8.01 -21.46 -4.99
N HIS A 55 -9.34 -21.62 -4.97
CA HIS A 55 -10.04 -22.15 -3.80
C HIS A 55 -9.76 -23.65 -3.64
N ALA A 56 -9.93 -24.44 -4.70
CA ALA A 56 -9.62 -25.87 -4.66
C ALA A 56 -8.14 -26.14 -4.37
N ALA A 57 -7.23 -25.30 -4.88
CA ALA A 57 -5.80 -25.38 -4.58
C ALA A 57 -5.53 -25.11 -3.08
N ALA A 58 -6.14 -24.08 -2.48
CA ALA A 58 -6.00 -23.80 -1.05
C ALA A 58 -6.47 -25.00 -0.18
N ASP A 59 -7.64 -25.56 -0.48
CA ASP A 59 -8.17 -26.75 0.22
C ASP A 59 -7.25 -27.97 0.07
N LEU A 60 -6.62 -28.17 -1.09
CA LEU A 60 -5.67 -29.26 -1.33
C LEU A 60 -4.32 -29.02 -0.62
N TYR A 61 -3.81 -27.80 -0.57
CA TYR A 61 -2.59 -27.48 0.19
C TYR A 61 -2.80 -27.68 1.71
N VAL A 62 -3.98 -27.32 2.25
CA VAL A 62 -4.34 -27.64 3.66
C VAL A 62 -4.36 -29.15 3.90
N GLN A 63 -4.94 -29.93 2.99
CA GLN A 63 -4.94 -31.39 3.10
C GLN A 63 -3.52 -31.98 3.05
N ALA A 64 -2.65 -31.44 2.20
CA ALA A 64 -1.24 -31.84 2.14
C ALA A 64 -0.49 -31.46 3.43
N TYR A 65 -0.72 -30.26 3.98
CA TYR A 65 -0.14 -29.80 5.24
C TYR A 65 -0.44 -30.76 6.40
N GLU A 66 -1.72 -31.11 6.62
CA GLU A 66 -2.11 -32.02 7.70
C GLU A 66 -1.53 -33.43 7.52
N GLN A 67 -1.41 -33.91 6.28
CA GLN A 67 -0.76 -35.21 5.99
C GLN A 67 0.74 -35.17 6.28
N TYR A 68 1.48 -34.17 5.79
CA TYR A 68 2.91 -34.04 6.12
C TYR A 68 3.17 -33.89 7.62
N LYS A 69 2.27 -33.20 8.34
CA LYS A 69 2.32 -33.06 9.80
C LYS A 69 2.10 -34.39 10.51
N ALA A 70 1.15 -35.20 10.05
CA ALA A 70 0.92 -36.56 10.54
C ALA A 70 2.11 -37.51 10.25
N ASP A 71 2.74 -37.37 9.08
CA ASP A 71 3.93 -38.12 8.66
C ASP A 71 5.23 -37.62 9.37
N GLY A 72 5.17 -36.57 10.19
CA GLY A 72 6.31 -35.97 10.87
C GLY A 72 7.24 -35.13 9.98
N ASN A 73 6.85 -34.86 8.73
CA ASN A 73 7.61 -34.08 7.76
C ASN A 73 7.35 -32.57 7.93
N ALA A 74 7.92 -32.00 8.99
CA ALA A 74 7.76 -30.58 9.33
C ALA A 74 8.22 -29.59 8.24
N GLU A 75 9.14 -30.00 7.35
CA GLU A 75 9.60 -29.17 6.24
C GLU A 75 8.54 -29.05 5.15
N ARG A 76 8.03 -30.18 4.64
CA ARG A 76 6.96 -30.20 3.63
C ARG A 76 5.63 -29.70 4.17
N ALA A 77 5.37 -29.86 5.46
CA ALA A 77 4.24 -29.20 6.11
C ALA A 77 4.34 -27.66 6.01
N ARG A 78 5.49 -27.06 6.35
CA ARG A 78 5.67 -25.60 6.21
C ARG A 78 5.56 -25.12 4.76
N ASP A 79 6.08 -25.89 3.81
CA ASP A 79 5.95 -25.61 2.37
C ASP A 79 4.47 -25.60 1.92
N ALA A 80 3.71 -26.63 2.30
CA ALA A 80 2.26 -26.69 2.05
C ALA A 80 1.49 -25.53 2.72
N LEU A 81 1.85 -25.14 3.95
CA LEU A 81 1.23 -24.00 4.62
C LEU A 81 1.51 -22.67 3.90
N LYS A 82 2.74 -22.45 3.43
CA LYS A 82 3.09 -21.28 2.61
C LYS A 82 2.29 -21.24 1.31
N LYS A 83 2.18 -22.38 0.62
CA LYS A 83 1.38 -22.53 -0.60
C LYS A 83 -0.13 -22.31 -0.36
N THR A 84 -0.66 -22.75 0.77
CA THR A 84 -2.02 -22.37 1.23
C THR A 84 -2.15 -20.86 1.32
N SER A 85 -1.24 -20.16 2.01
CA SER A 85 -1.29 -18.70 2.17
C SER A 85 -1.29 -17.99 0.81
N VAL A 86 -0.37 -18.36 -0.10
CA VAL A 86 -0.35 -17.82 -1.48
C VAL A 86 -1.67 -18.08 -2.21
N SER A 87 -2.23 -19.28 -2.13
CA SER A 87 -3.50 -19.62 -2.79
C SER A 87 -4.68 -18.84 -2.24
N VAL A 88 -4.79 -18.68 -0.91
CA VAL A 88 -5.84 -17.85 -0.28
C VAL A 88 -5.73 -16.41 -0.73
N ARG A 89 -4.52 -15.85 -0.79
CA ARG A 89 -4.28 -14.45 -1.18
C ARG A 89 -4.65 -14.12 -2.62
N MET A 90 -4.70 -15.11 -3.52
CA MET A 90 -5.16 -14.90 -4.89
C MET A 90 -6.65 -14.52 -4.97
N TYR A 91 -7.46 -14.92 -3.98
CA TYR A 91 -8.91 -14.68 -3.95
C TYR A 91 -9.44 -13.97 -2.70
N ALA A 92 -8.65 -13.80 -1.63
CA ALA A 92 -9.11 -13.25 -0.35
C ALA A 92 -9.79 -11.88 -0.48
N GLU A 93 -9.29 -11.02 -1.37
CA GLU A 93 -9.85 -9.69 -1.65
C GLU A 93 -11.04 -9.73 -2.63
N SER A 94 -11.36 -10.89 -3.22
CA SER A 94 -12.45 -11.07 -4.19
C SER A 94 -13.53 -12.06 -3.69
N PRO A 95 -14.26 -11.76 -2.60
CA PRO A 95 -15.15 -12.73 -1.94
C PRO A 95 -16.53 -12.90 -2.60
N TYR A 96 -16.87 -12.09 -3.61
CA TYR A 96 -18.23 -12.00 -4.14
C TYR A 96 -18.34 -12.59 -5.54
N ASN A 97 -19.23 -13.57 -5.75
CA ASN A 97 -19.54 -13.99 -7.11
C ASN A 97 -20.46 -12.98 -7.84
N ARG A 98 -20.64 -13.18 -9.15
CA ARG A 98 -21.46 -12.30 -10.00
C ARG A 98 -22.86 -12.04 -9.47
N SER A 99 -23.53 -13.05 -8.91
CA SER A 99 -24.89 -12.92 -8.37
C SER A 99 -24.93 -12.01 -7.13
N VAL A 100 -23.98 -12.18 -6.21
CA VAL A 100 -23.85 -11.34 -5.02
C VAL A 100 -23.46 -9.92 -5.39
N MET A 101 -22.46 -9.74 -6.28
CA MET A 101 -22.03 -8.40 -6.71
C MET A 101 -23.15 -7.65 -7.44
N THR A 102 -23.92 -8.32 -8.31
CA THR A 102 -25.09 -7.71 -8.97
C THR A 102 -26.12 -7.21 -7.94
N ALA A 103 -26.43 -8.02 -6.92
CA ALA A 103 -27.36 -7.63 -5.87
C ALA A 103 -26.83 -6.47 -5.00
N MET A 104 -25.52 -6.40 -4.75
CA MET A 104 -24.89 -5.28 -4.05
C MET A 104 -24.96 -3.98 -4.85
N ILE A 105 -24.67 -4.05 -6.16
CA ILE A 105 -24.77 -2.91 -7.09
C ILE A 105 -26.23 -2.42 -7.18
N ASP A 106 -27.20 -3.34 -7.28
CA ASP A 106 -28.63 -3.00 -7.31
C ASP A 106 -29.12 -2.34 -6.01
N ALA A 107 -28.59 -2.75 -4.86
CA ALA A 107 -28.95 -2.23 -3.54
C ALA A 107 -28.34 -0.84 -3.27
N GLU A 108 -27.07 -0.61 -3.63
CA GLU A 108 -26.39 0.68 -3.46
C GLU A 108 -26.89 1.73 -4.46
N PHE A 109 -27.15 1.31 -5.71
CA PHE A 109 -27.50 2.19 -6.83
C PHE A 109 -28.92 1.92 -7.37
N PRO A 110 -29.98 2.03 -6.55
CA PRO A 110 -31.34 1.61 -6.93
C PRO A 110 -31.99 2.51 -7.98
N THR A 111 -31.53 3.75 -8.12
CA THR A 111 -32.00 4.74 -9.11
C THR A 111 -31.25 4.67 -10.45
N VAL A 112 -30.12 3.96 -10.51
CA VAL A 112 -29.29 3.89 -11.71
C VAL A 112 -29.89 2.91 -12.72
N PRO A 113 -29.95 3.25 -14.02
CA PRO A 113 -30.42 2.34 -15.07
C PRO A 113 -29.68 1.00 -15.12
N ALA A 114 -30.40 -0.07 -15.47
CA ALA A 114 -29.88 -1.45 -15.44
C ALA A 114 -28.76 -1.71 -16.46
N ASP A 115 -28.78 -1.04 -17.61
CA ASP A 115 -27.73 -1.06 -18.62
C ASP A 115 -26.44 -0.41 -18.12
N ARG A 116 -26.53 0.75 -17.44
CA ARG A 116 -25.38 1.38 -16.78
C ARG A 116 -24.82 0.48 -15.68
N LYS A 117 -25.66 -0.14 -14.85
CA LYS A 117 -25.21 -1.11 -13.84
C LYS A 117 -24.53 -2.34 -14.46
N ALA A 118 -25.08 -2.87 -15.55
CA ALA A 118 -24.48 -4.00 -16.27
C ALA A 118 -23.10 -3.66 -16.85
N SER A 119 -22.86 -2.41 -17.26
CA SER A 119 -21.56 -1.95 -17.77
C SER A 119 -20.43 -1.97 -16.73
N TRP A 120 -20.75 -2.08 -15.43
CA TRP A 120 -19.76 -2.15 -14.34
C TRP A 120 -19.34 -3.58 -13.99
N LEU A 121 -20.02 -4.62 -14.49
CA LEU A 121 -19.74 -6.03 -14.19
C LEU A 121 -18.61 -6.72 -14.99
N PRO A 122 -18.07 -6.20 -16.10
CA PRO A 122 -16.85 -6.72 -16.73
C PRO A 122 -15.59 -6.53 -15.86
N CYS A 123 -14.62 -7.44 -15.92
CA CYS A 123 -13.43 -7.37 -15.04
C CYS A 123 -12.48 -6.21 -15.34
N ASP A 124 -12.51 -5.69 -16.55
CA ASP A 124 -11.88 -4.44 -16.99
C ASP A 124 -12.60 -3.18 -16.47
N ALA A 125 -13.75 -3.33 -15.79
CA ALA A 125 -14.45 -2.26 -15.08
C ALA A 125 -14.45 -2.46 -13.55
N SER A 126 -14.75 -3.66 -13.04
CA SER A 126 -14.91 -3.93 -11.59
C SER A 126 -13.65 -4.41 -10.87
N GLN A 127 -12.65 -4.90 -11.61
CA GLN A 127 -11.58 -5.76 -11.09
C GLN A 127 -12.14 -7.09 -10.56
N CYS A 128 -12.03 -8.15 -11.37
CA CYS A 128 -12.34 -9.52 -10.93
C CYS A 128 -11.24 -10.53 -11.31
N ILE A 129 -11.37 -11.72 -10.72
CA ILE A 129 -10.60 -12.92 -11.03
C ILE A 129 -11.55 -14.01 -11.53
N GLU A 130 -11.02 -14.95 -12.29
CA GLU A 130 -11.68 -16.25 -12.49
C GLU A 130 -11.05 -17.22 -11.49
N SER A 131 -11.88 -18.01 -10.80
CA SER A 131 -11.41 -19.09 -9.93
C SER A 131 -12.45 -20.20 -9.86
N ASP A 132 -12.01 -21.44 -10.04
CA ASP A 132 -12.84 -22.65 -9.88
C ASP A 132 -14.03 -22.70 -10.87
N GLY A 133 -13.89 -22.00 -12.01
CA GLY A 133 -14.91 -21.87 -13.06
C GLY A 133 -15.94 -20.76 -12.84
N GLU A 134 -15.73 -19.86 -11.87
CA GLU A 134 -16.63 -18.74 -11.55
C GLU A 134 -15.88 -17.40 -11.48
N THR A 135 -16.54 -16.31 -11.88
CA THR A 135 -16.02 -14.93 -11.74
C THR A 135 -16.21 -14.43 -10.31
N TRP A 136 -15.13 -13.99 -9.68
CA TRP A 136 -15.09 -13.45 -8.31
C TRP A 136 -14.64 -11.98 -8.31
N TYR A 137 -15.39 -11.12 -7.64
CA TYR A 137 -15.31 -9.67 -7.68
C TYR A 137 -14.62 -9.08 -6.46
N PHE A 138 -13.76 -8.10 -6.70
CA PHE A 138 -13.02 -7.37 -5.66
C PHE A 138 -13.96 -6.70 -4.65
N ALA A 139 -13.63 -6.78 -3.36
CA ALA A 139 -14.48 -6.34 -2.27
C ALA A 139 -14.85 -4.85 -2.36
N ASN A 140 -13.94 -4.00 -2.84
CA ASN A 140 -14.17 -2.56 -3.02
C ASN A 140 -14.84 -2.19 -4.36
N THR A 141 -15.37 -3.13 -5.15
CA THR A 141 -16.07 -2.85 -6.42
C THR A 141 -17.10 -1.71 -6.29
N ILE A 142 -17.89 -1.70 -5.21
CA ILE A 142 -18.90 -0.65 -4.98
C ILE A 142 -18.29 0.74 -4.76
N ASN A 143 -17.16 0.82 -4.04
CA ASN A 143 -16.44 2.07 -3.83
C ASN A 143 -15.78 2.55 -5.13
N ASN A 144 -15.16 1.63 -5.87
CA ASN A 144 -14.56 1.92 -7.18
C ASN A 144 -15.60 2.42 -8.19
N ILE A 145 -16.79 1.79 -8.27
CA ILE A 145 -17.91 2.30 -9.08
C ILE A 145 -18.23 3.75 -8.71
N ARG A 146 -18.30 4.09 -7.42
CA ARG A 146 -18.56 5.48 -6.98
C ARG A 146 -17.44 6.42 -7.42
N SER A 147 -16.17 6.07 -7.20
CA SER A 147 -15.01 6.88 -7.57
C SER A 147 -14.79 7.00 -9.08
N HIS A 148 -15.21 6.03 -9.89
CA HIS A 148 -15.12 6.09 -11.36
C HIS A 148 -16.27 6.90 -11.99
N ASN A 149 -17.32 7.21 -11.23
CA ASN A 149 -18.53 7.88 -11.70
C ASN A 149 -18.74 9.19 -10.91
N MET A 150 -18.15 10.28 -11.38
CA MET A 150 -18.14 11.58 -10.69
C MET A 150 -19.53 12.16 -10.38
N ASP A 151 -20.57 11.80 -11.13
CA ASP A 151 -21.95 12.14 -10.80
C ASP A 151 -22.42 11.45 -9.51
N LEU A 152 -22.12 10.16 -9.35
CA LEU A 152 -22.44 9.40 -8.14
C LEU A 152 -21.58 9.87 -6.95
N MET A 153 -20.31 10.18 -7.17
CA MET A 153 -19.42 10.69 -6.12
C MET A 153 -19.88 12.07 -5.62
N ARG A 154 -20.21 13.00 -6.53
CA ARG A 154 -20.71 14.34 -6.17
C ARG A 154 -22.12 14.29 -5.56
N GLU A 155 -22.98 13.36 -5.97
CA GLU A 155 -24.26 13.13 -5.28
C GLU A 155 -24.05 12.64 -3.85
N ALA A 156 -23.07 11.77 -3.61
CA ALA A 156 -22.74 11.27 -2.28
C ALA A 156 -22.15 12.36 -1.36
N THR A 157 -21.19 13.17 -1.84
CA THR A 157 -20.63 14.29 -1.05
C THR A 157 -21.66 15.38 -0.78
N ALA A 158 -22.55 15.67 -1.74
CA ALA A 158 -23.67 16.58 -1.54
C ALA A 158 -24.65 16.09 -0.45
N LYS A 159 -24.97 14.79 -0.43
CA LYS A 159 -25.80 14.18 0.64
C LYS A 159 -25.12 14.22 2.01
N MET A 160 -23.80 14.12 2.06
CA MET A 160 -23.01 14.28 3.28
C MET A 160 -22.90 15.75 3.73
N GLY A 161 -23.16 16.72 2.83
CA GLY A 161 -22.91 18.14 3.07
C GLY A 161 -21.43 18.47 3.27
N LYS A 162 -20.53 17.64 2.72
CA LYS A 162 -19.08 17.70 2.93
C LYS A 162 -18.34 16.90 1.87
N THR A 163 -17.23 17.46 1.37
CA THR A 163 -16.27 16.80 0.48
C THR A 163 -15.02 16.37 1.26
N PRO A 164 -14.77 15.06 1.45
CA PRO A 164 -13.56 14.55 2.09
C PRO A 164 -12.26 15.11 1.49
N PHE A 165 -11.28 15.40 2.35
CA PHE A 165 -10.00 16.03 2.07
C PHE A 165 -10.11 17.49 1.60
N TYR A 166 -10.88 17.73 0.53
CA TYR A 166 -11.02 19.05 -0.08
C TYR A 166 -11.47 20.11 0.92
N ASP A 167 -12.50 19.83 1.73
CA ASP A 167 -13.01 20.82 2.68
C ASP A 167 -12.04 21.10 3.86
N GLU A 168 -11.21 20.12 4.25
CA GLU A 168 -10.18 20.29 5.28
C GLU A 168 -9.01 21.15 4.81
N VAL A 169 -8.54 20.94 3.57
CA VAL A 169 -7.25 21.46 3.11
C VAL A 169 -7.36 22.53 2.02
N LYS A 170 -8.54 22.80 1.44
CA LYS A 170 -8.73 23.91 0.46
C LYS A 170 -8.27 25.27 0.98
N GLY A 171 -8.44 25.53 2.29
CA GLY A 171 -7.95 26.75 2.94
C GLY A 171 -6.43 26.87 2.99
N ILE A 172 -5.69 25.77 2.75
CA ILE A 172 -4.25 25.74 2.54
C ILE A 172 -3.96 25.79 1.03
N ALA A 173 -4.51 24.84 0.27
CA ALA A 173 -4.21 24.66 -1.15
C ALA A 173 -4.50 25.92 -2.00
N LEU A 174 -5.63 26.59 -1.75
CA LEU A 174 -6.05 27.83 -2.44
C LEU A 174 -5.45 29.11 -1.84
N ALA A 175 -4.64 29.01 -0.78
CA ALA A 175 -4.01 30.19 -0.18
C ALA A 175 -2.85 30.68 -1.07
N PRO A 176 -2.80 31.99 -1.39
CA PRO A 176 -1.72 32.56 -2.19
C PRO A 176 -0.39 32.50 -1.44
N TYR A 177 0.69 32.27 -2.18
CA TYR A 177 2.05 32.14 -1.63
C TYR A 177 3.07 32.78 -2.57
N ASP A 178 3.96 33.62 -2.02
CA ASP A 178 4.88 34.47 -2.79
C ASP A 178 6.36 34.07 -2.69
N GLY A 179 6.68 33.00 -1.96
CA GLY A 179 8.05 32.53 -1.75
C GLY A 179 8.80 33.19 -0.59
N SER A 180 8.28 34.26 0.00
CA SER A 180 9.01 35.07 1.00
C SER A 180 9.37 34.31 2.28
N ALA A 181 8.56 33.32 2.65
CA ALA A 181 8.77 32.47 3.83
C ALA A 181 9.66 31.24 3.58
N GLY A 182 10.08 30.99 2.32
CA GLY A 182 10.85 29.79 1.94
C GLY A 182 10.02 28.50 1.95
N THR A 183 10.62 27.39 1.48
CA THR A 183 9.88 26.18 1.07
C THR A 183 9.14 25.45 2.18
N TYR A 184 9.60 25.52 3.43
CA TYR A 184 9.04 24.75 4.55
C TYR A 184 8.42 25.70 5.55
N VAL A 185 7.08 25.78 5.56
CA VAL A 185 6.30 26.77 6.31
C VAL A 185 5.35 26.10 7.30
N ASN A 186 4.67 26.93 8.10
CA ASN A 186 3.56 26.54 8.99
C ASN A 186 3.79 25.22 9.78
N PRO A 187 4.90 25.09 10.54
CA PRO A 187 5.24 23.86 11.24
C PRO A 187 4.16 23.43 12.23
N VAL A 188 3.77 22.16 12.15
CA VAL A 188 2.84 21.49 13.05
C VAL A 188 3.60 20.41 13.82
N ARG A 189 3.56 20.48 15.15
CA ARG A 189 4.10 19.40 16.00
C ARG A 189 3.06 18.32 16.19
N TRP A 190 3.52 17.07 16.15
CA TRP A 190 2.70 15.88 16.25
C TRP A 190 3.26 14.94 17.31
N GLU A 191 2.39 14.34 18.12
CA GLU A 191 2.71 13.20 18.99
C GLU A 191 1.90 11.99 18.57
N GLY A 192 2.58 10.86 18.38
CA GLY A 192 1.97 9.59 18.04
C GLY A 192 2.03 8.57 19.16
N THR A 193 0.99 7.75 19.24
CA THR A 193 1.00 6.47 19.94
C THR A 193 0.46 5.42 19.01
N GLU A 194 1.28 4.42 18.78
CA GLU A 194 1.00 3.21 18.02
C GLU A 194 0.83 2.05 19.00
N THR A 195 -0.12 1.16 18.75
CA THR A 195 -0.45 0.07 19.68
C THR A 195 -0.95 -1.15 18.92
N LEU A 196 -0.28 -2.28 19.12
CA LEU A 196 -0.73 -3.61 18.73
C LEU A 196 -1.22 -4.33 20.00
N THR A 197 -2.40 -4.94 20.01
CA THR A 197 -2.90 -5.70 21.17
C THR A 197 -3.47 -7.06 20.76
N VAL A 198 -2.61 -8.08 20.72
CA VAL A 198 -2.98 -9.43 20.27
C VAL A 198 -3.57 -10.25 21.43
N PRO A 199 -4.78 -10.83 21.32
CA PRO A 199 -5.30 -11.76 22.31
C PRO A 199 -4.39 -13.00 22.49
N ALA A 200 -4.08 -13.36 23.73
CA ALA A 200 -3.22 -14.51 24.05
C ALA A 200 -3.86 -15.88 23.72
N SER A 201 -5.11 -15.89 23.26
CA SER A 201 -5.82 -17.03 22.69
C SER A 201 -5.50 -17.28 21.21
N LEU A 202 -4.99 -16.27 20.47
CA LEU A 202 -4.55 -16.39 19.08
C LEU A 202 -3.06 -16.76 18.98
N LEU A 203 -2.31 -16.65 20.08
CA LEU A 203 -0.88 -16.95 20.14
C LEU A 203 -0.61 -18.39 20.61
N PRO A 204 0.34 -19.12 19.96
CA PRO A 204 0.88 -20.37 20.48
C PRO A 204 1.48 -20.21 21.88
N LYS A 205 1.64 -21.31 22.61
CA LYS A 205 2.16 -21.28 24.00
C LYS A 205 3.68 -21.37 24.14
N THR A 206 4.41 -21.53 23.02
CA THR A 206 5.86 -21.71 22.98
C THR A 206 6.42 -21.17 21.68
N GLY A 207 7.65 -20.64 21.70
CA GLY A 207 8.38 -20.19 20.51
C GLY A 207 8.51 -18.67 20.46
N THR A 208 9.09 -18.12 19.38
CA THR A 208 9.32 -16.68 19.28
C THR A 208 8.31 -16.03 18.34
N LEU A 209 7.65 -14.97 18.81
CA LEU A 209 7.02 -13.97 17.95
C LEU A 209 8.04 -12.86 17.66
N ARG A 210 8.29 -12.63 16.37
CA ARG A 210 9.15 -11.55 15.85
C ARG A 210 8.25 -10.46 15.30
N LEU A 211 8.51 -9.21 15.67
CA LEU A 211 7.77 -8.04 15.20
C LEU A 211 8.70 -6.99 14.63
N TRP A 212 8.33 -6.42 13.48
CA TRP A 212 8.91 -5.20 12.93
C TRP A 212 7.86 -4.10 13.04
N VAL A 213 7.95 -3.29 14.09
CA VAL A 213 7.01 -2.19 14.37
C VAL A 213 7.50 -0.94 13.64
N PRO A 214 6.65 -0.23 12.86
CA PRO A 214 7.03 1.02 12.20
C PRO A 214 7.43 2.11 13.21
N LEU A 215 8.22 3.08 12.74
CA LEU A 215 8.60 4.29 13.47
C LEU A 215 8.76 5.46 12.48
N PRO A 216 8.64 6.73 12.93
CA PRO A 216 8.94 7.89 12.08
C PRO A 216 10.42 7.99 11.69
N VAL A 217 10.66 8.54 10.50
CA VAL A 217 11.99 8.92 9.98
C VAL A 217 12.10 10.41 9.67
N GLU A 218 13.32 10.95 9.77
CA GLU A 218 13.67 12.30 9.33
C GLU A 218 13.54 12.41 7.80
N ALA A 219 12.84 13.45 7.34
CA ALA A 219 12.63 13.78 5.94
C ALA A 219 12.62 15.31 5.76
N PRO A 220 12.74 15.85 4.52
CA PRO A 220 12.80 17.30 4.33
C PRO A 220 11.60 18.06 4.92
N SER A 221 10.41 17.46 4.93
CA SER A 221 9.19 18.00 5.53
C SER A 221 8.91 17.52 6.97
N GLN A 222 9.39 16.34 7.38
CA GLN A 222 9.22 15.78 8.74
C GLN A 222 10.52 15.85 9.55
N ARG A 223 10.58 16.74 10.54
CA ARG A 223 11.81 17.07 11.29
C ARG A 223 11.67 16.95 12.80
N ASN A 224 12.81 16.90 13.51
CA ASN A 224 12.89 16.78 14.96
C ASN A 224 12.18 15.51 15.48
N VAL A 225 12.36 14.42 14.74
CA VAL A 225 11.81 13.10 15.03
C VAL A 225 12.45 12.58 16.30
N THR A 226 11.63 12.17 17.26
CA THR A 226 12.06 11.60 18.54
C THR A 226 11.22 10.39 18.86
N ILE A 227 11.85 9.23 19.00
CA ILE A 227 11.22 8.03 19.55
C ILE A 227 11.23 8.17 21.07
N LEU A 228 10.05 8.21 21.68
CA LEU A 228 9.86 8.43 23.12
C LEU A 228 9.95 7.13 23.92
N SER A 229 9.38 6.05 23.38
CA SER A 229 9.41 4.70 23.97
C SER A 229 9.00 3.65 22.96
N VAL A 230 9.57 2.44 23.05
CA VAL A 230 9.00 1.24 22.44
C VAL A 230 8.92 0.17 23.53
N GLU A 231 7.70 -0.30 23.79
CA GLU A 231 7.38 -1.21 24.90
C GLU A 231 6.74 -2.51 24.38
N PRO A 232 7.02 -3.69 25.00
CA PRO A 232 7.87 -3.88 26.18
C PRO A 232 9.37 -3.81 25.87
N ALA A 233 10.08 -2.87 26.52
CA ALA A 233 11.46 -2.52 26.17
C ALA A 233 12.44 -3.70 26.26
N GLN A 234 12.20 -4.68 27.15
CA GLN A 234 13.06 -5.85 27.31
C GLN A 234 13.07 -6.81 26.10
N TYR A 235 12.09 -6.68 25.18
CA TYR A 235 12.01 -7.48 23.96
C TYR A 235 12.54 -6.77 22.71
N VAL A 236 12.82 -5.47 22.79
CA VAL A 236 13.43 -4.70 21.69
C VAL A 236 14.87 -5.16 21.48
N LYS A 237 15.18 -5.61 20.27
CA LYS A 237 16.51 -6.08 19.87
C LYS A 237 17.31 -5.04 19.10
N SER A 238 16.64 -4.27 18.24
CA SER A 238 17.26 -3.21 17.44
C SER A 238 16.25 -2.17 16.98
N GLN A 239 16.74 -0.97 16.64
CA GLN A 239 16.01 0.07 15.94
C GLN A 239 16.86 0.58 14.78
N THR A 240 16.25 1.00 13.66
CA THR A 240 16.98 1.52 12.48
C THR A 240 17.53 2.94 12.68
N GLY A 241 17.00 3.67 13.66
CA GLY A 241 17.26 5.11 13.84
C GLY A 241 16.41 5.97 12.89
N THR A 242 16.34 7.27 13.19
CA THR A 242 15.46 8.22 12.48
C THR A 242 15.99 8.62 11.11
N ASP A 243 17.29 8.57 10.86
CA ASP A 243 17.88 8.97 9.57
C ASP A 243 17.73 7.91 8.46
N SER A 244 17.24 6.73 8.81
CA SER A 244 17.13 5.55 7.94
C SER A 244 16.12 5.72 6.79
N GLU A 245 16.12 4.78 5.86
CA GLU A 245 15.16 4.72 4.74
C GLU A 245 13.77 4.22 5.15
N MET A 246 13.69 3.49 6.27
CA MET A 246 12.47 3.04 6.92
C MET A 246 12.70 2.95 8.43
N GLY A 247 11.83 3.58 9.20
CA GLY A 247 11.87 3.54 10.65
C GLY A 247 11.26 2.24 11.15
N LEU A 248 12.05 1.43 11.87
CA LEU A 248 11.61 0.16 12.45
C LEU A 248 12.17 -0.02 13.87
N ALA A 249 11.35 -0.61 14.75
CA ALA A 249 11.80 -1.34 15.92
C ALA A 249 11.59 -2.84 15.69
N TYR A 250 12.64 -3.63 15.90
CA TYR A 250 12.59 -5.09 15.84
C TYR A 250 12.51 -5.68 17.25
N LEU A 251 11.49 -6.49 17.52
CA LEU A 251 11.25 -7.15 18.80
C LEU A 251 11.26 -8.68 18.62
N GLU A 252 11.77 -9.39 19.63
CA GLU A 252 11.63 -10.84 19.75
C GLU A 252 11.01 -11.17 21.11
N ILE A 253 9.82 -11.76 21.07
CA ILE A 253 8.95 -11.99 22.23
C ILE A 253 8.80 -13.50 22.40
N PRO A 254 9.37 -14.10 23.46
CA PRO A 254 9.15 -15.51 23.80
C PRO A 254 7.68 -15.70 24.20
N LEU A 255 6.94 -16.55 23.49
CA LEU A 255 5.50 -16.72 23.67
C LEU A 255 5.15 -17.32 25.05
N GLU A 256 6.02 -18.16 25.59
CA GLU A 256 5.93 -18.65 26.98
C GLU A 256 6.01 -17.54 28.05
N SER A 257 6.43 -16.32 27.71
CA SER A 257 6.42 -15.17 28.61
C SER A 257 5.10 -14.40 28.64
N VAL A 258 4.17 -14.69 27.70
CA VAL A 258 2.86 -14.03 27.60
C VAL A 258 1.90 -14.66 28.62
N THR A 259 1.83 -14.04 29.81
CA THR A 259 1.09 -14.57 30.97
C THR A 259 -0.28 -13.91 31.22
N GLY A 260 -0.62 -12.84 30.49
CA GLY A 260 -1.91 -12.16 30.56
C GLY A 260 -2.88 -12.57 29.45
N ASP A 261 -4.06 -11.94 29.42
CA ASP A 261 -5.10 -12.19 28.41
C ASP A 261 -4.72 -11.69 27.00
N SER A 262 -3.75 -10.78 26.89
CA SER A 262 -3.23 -10.25 25.64
C SER A 262 -1.74 -9.89 25.72
N LEU A 263 -1.12 -9.78 24.55
CA LEU A 263 0.18 -9.17 24.33
C LEU A 263 -0.02 -7.77 23.75
N THR A 264 0.37 -6.73 24.49
CA THR A 264 0.39 -5.35 23.99
C THR A 264 1.80 -4.90 23.68
N VAL A 265 2.00 -4.37 22.48
CA VAL A 265 3.20 -3.66 22.03
C VAL A 265 2.83 -2.22 21.74
N THR A 266 3.67 -1.26 22.12
CA THR A 266 3.37 0.18 21.99
C THR A 266 4.62 0.96 21.57
N ALA A 267 4.51 1.76 20.52
CA ALA A 267 5.51 2.76 20.16
C ALA A 267 4.96 4.16 20.40
N ARG A 268 5.80 5.08 20.91
CA ARG A 268 5.45 6.49 21.10
C ARG A 268 6.54 7.36 20.50
N PHE A 269 6.14 8.45 19.85
CA PHE A 269 7.05 9.35 19.16
C PHE A 269 6.51 10.77 19.07
N ARG A 270 7.39 11.71 18.75
CA ARG A 270 7.07 13.09 18.41
C ARG A 270 7.84 13.50 17.15
N TYR A 271 7.26 14.37 16.33
CA TYR A 271 7.96 15.05 15.23
C TYR A 271 7.32 16.41 14.92
N THR A 272 7.89 17.15 13.98
CA THR A 272 7.37 18.41 13.42
C THR A 272 7.20 18.24 11.91
N GLN A 273 5.97 18.31 11.42
CA GLN A 273 5.68 18.31 9.98
C GLN A 273 5.51 19.75 9.48
N TYR A 274 6.10 20.05 8.34
CA TYR A 274 5.97 21.33 7.65
C TYR A 274 4.99 21.23 6.49
N GLU A 275 4.28 22.32 6.24
CA GLU A 275 3.66 22.58 4.95
C GLU A 275 4.77 22.87 3.94
N VAL A 276 4.68 22.31 2.74
CA VAL A 276 5.71 22.41 1.69
C VAL A 276 5.18 23.30 0.58
N ARG A 277 5.93 24.35 0.23
CA ARG A 277 5.59 25.35 -0.78
C ARG A 277 6.75 25.59 -1.76
N TYR A 278 6.68 25.01 -2.95
CA TYR A 278 7.70 25.18 -3.99
C TYR A 278 7.32 26.28 -4.99
N ILE A 279 8.25 27.22 -5.21
CA ILE A 279 8.26 28.09 -6.39
C ILE A 279 9.45 27.67 -7.25
N ILE A 280 9.14 26.97 -8.34
CA ILE A 280 10.13 26.40 -9.26
C ILE A 280 10.23 27.30 -10.49
N ASP A 281 11.46 27.71 -10.81
CA ASP A 281 11.81 28.39 -12.04
C ASP A 281 12.43 27.35 -12.97
N PRO A 282 11.75 26.93 -14.06
CA PRO A 282 12.26 25.91 -14.96
C PRO A 282 13.67 26.21 -15.48
N ALA A 283 14.03 27.49 -15.65
CA ALA A 283 15.34 27.91 -16.15
C ALA A 283 16.47 27.79 -15.11
N LYS A 284 16.13 27.52 -13.84
CA LYS A 284 17.10 27.29 -12.74
C LYS A 284 17.25 25.83 -12.35
N VAL A 285 16.46 24.92 -12.93
CA VAL A 285 16.61 23.48 -12.72
C VAL A 285 17.95 23.04 -13.32
N GLY A 286 18.84 22.53 -12.47
CA GLY A 286 20.20 22.16 -12.87
C GLY A 286 20.27 20.80 -13.58
N ASN A 287 21.47 20.46 -14.05
CA ASN A 287 21.77 19.14 -14.59
C ASN A 287 21.94 18.10 -13.47
N TYR A 288 21.53 16.86 -13.71
CA TYR A 288 21.79 15.73 -12.82
C TYR A 288 23.26 15.28 -12.89
N ASP A 289 23.85 14.96 -11.73
CA ASP A 289 25.05 14.13 -11.69
C ASP A 289 24.63 12.66 -11.84
N THR A 290 24.73 12.12 -13.05
CA THR A 290 24.35 10.74 -13.33
C THR A 290 25.33 9.70 -12.76
N ALA A 291 26.48 10.14 -12.22
CA ALA A 291 27.41 9.28 -11.51
C ALA A 291 27.04 9.10 -10.02
N ASP A 292 26.21 9.98 -9.46
CA ASP A 292 25.79 9.94 -8.06
C ASP A 292 24.99 8.67 -7.70
N SER A 293 25.12 8.24 -6.44
CA SER A 293 24.46 7.05 -5.91
C SER A 293 22.96 7.24 -5.62
N GLU A 294 22.53 8.44 -5.21
CA GLU A 294 21.12 8.77 -5.00
C GLU A 294 20.40 8.83 -6.37
N TYR A 295 21.01 9.50 -7.36
CA TYR A 295 20.52 9.50 -8.74
C TYR A 295 20.35 8.08 -9.29
N LYS A 296 21.37 7.23 -9.20
CA LYS A 296 21.32 5.85 -9.70
C LYS A 296 20.26 5.00 -8.99
N LYS A 297 20.15 5.13 -7.67
CA LYS A 297 19.14 4.40 -6.88
C LYS A 297 17.73 4.79 -7.32
N TYR A 298 17.45 6.09 -7.38
CA TYR A 298 16.09 6.59 -7.64
C TYR A 298 15.76 6.77 -9.12
N THR A 299 16.64 6.37 -10.05
CA THR A 299 16.31 6.16 -11.48
C THR A 299 16.28 4.67 -11.86
N ALA A 300 16.63 3.76 -10.96
CA ALA A 300 16.56 2.32 -11.20
C ALA A 300 15.13 1.77 -11.10
N SER A 301 14.90 0.66 -11.82
CA SER A 301 13.71 -0.17 -11.64
C SER A 301 13.77 -0.86 -10.27
N GLY A 302 12.71 -0.73 -9.49
CA GLY A 302 12.47 -1.47 -8.25
C GLY A 302 11.67 -2.76 -8.49
N LYS A 303 10.97 -3.21 -7.45
CA LYS A 303 10.02 -4.33 -7.49
C LYS A 303 8.61 -3.83 -7.82
N ASN A 304 8.14 -2.77 -7.17
CA ASN A 304 6.81 -2.21 -7.43
C ASN A 304 6.85 -1.00 -8.36
N ILE A 305 7.97 -0.25 -8.39
CA ILE A 305 8.27 0.82 -9.35
C ILE A 305 9.09 0.23 -10.50
N VAL A 306 8.43 -0.43 -11.46
CA VAL A 306 9.08 -1.17 -12.56
C VAL A 306 9.10 -0.36 -13.85
N ILE A 307 10.27 -0.34 -14.49
CA ILE A 307 10.50 0.39 -15.74
C ILE A 307 10.53 -0.60 -16.90
N THR A 308 9.39 -0.80 -17.55
CA THR A 308 9.29 -1.61 -18.78
C THR A 308 9.50 -0.75 -20.05
N PRO A 309 9.72 -1.36 -21.23
CA PRO A 309 9.71 -0.63 -22.50
C PRO A 309 8.39 0.14 -22.75
N GLU A 310 7.26 -0.44 -22.35
CA GLU A 310 5.92 0.12 -22.48
C GLU A 310 5.73 1.31 -21.52
N MET A 311 6.22 1.20 -20.28
CA MET A 311 6.28 2.31 -19.32
C MET A 311 7.05 3.50 -19.90
N LYS A 312 8.21 3.25 -20.50
CA LYS A 312 9.02 4.29 -21.13
C LYS A 312 8.35 4.88 -22.37
N ALA A 313 7.69 4.05 -23.20
CA ALA A 313 6.94 4.52 -24.34
C ALA A 313 5.78 5.44 -23.91
N LYS A 314 5.04 5.07 -22.86
CA LYS A 314 3.98 5.89 -22.27
C LYS A 314 4.52 7.19 -21.70
N ALA A 315 5.66 7.17 -21.00
CA ALA A 315 6.28 8.41 -20.51
C ALA A 315 6.67 9.37 -21.64
N ILE A 316 7.25 8.86 -22.74
CA ILE A 316 7.59 9.65 -23.93
C ILE A 316 6.34 10.22 -24.60
N GLU A 317 5.26 9.43 -24.71
CA GLU A 317 3.96 9.87 -25.23
C GLU A 317 3.39 11.06 -24.44
N ILE A 318 3.47 11.00 -23.10
CA ILE A 318 2.97 12.06 -22.21
C ILE A 318 3.80 13.35 -22.32
N VAL A 319 5.14 13.25 -22.32
CA VAL A 319 5.99 14.44 -22.26
C VAL A 319 6.24 15.08 -23.64
N GLY A 320 6.17 14.30 -24.72
CA GLY A 320 6.51 14.74 -26.07
C GLY A 320 7.96 15.20 -26.18
N ASP A 321 8.18 16.34 -26.85
CA ASP A 321 9.52 16.94 -27.02
C ASP A 321 10.01 17.75 -25.80
N GLU A 322 9.34 17.67 -24.65
CA GLU A 322 9.78 18.36 -23.44
C GLU A 322 11.05 17.72 -22.86
N THR A 323 12.01 18.57 -22.47
CA THR A 323 13.34 18.15 -21.99
C THR A 323 13.67 18.67 -20.58
N ASN A 324 12.90 19.63 -20.08
CA ASN A 324 13.05 20.12 -18.71
C ASN A 324 12.41 19.13 -17.73
N PRO A 325 13.16 18.56 -16.75
CA PRO A 325 12.64 17.47 -15.92
C PRO A 325 11.51 17.92 -14.99
N TYR A 326 11.42 19.21 -14.63
CA TYR A 326 10.26 19.74 -13.90
C TYR A 326 9.01 19.77 -14.78
N LEU A 327 9.11 20.25 -16.02
CA LEU A 327 7.97 20.31 -16.94
C LEU A 327 7.56 18.90 -17.42
N GLN A 328 8.50 17.96 -17.51
CA GLN A 328 8.20 16.54 -17.70
C GLN A 328 7.41 15.97 -16.52
N ALA A 329 7.85 16.22 -15.28
CA ALA A 329 7.17 15.77 -14.06
C ALA A 329 5.77 16.37 -13.92
N GLU A 330 5.57 17.66 -14.22
CA GLU A 330 4.26 18.31 -14.27
C GLU A 330 3.32 17.64 -15.29
N LYS A 331 3.78 17.38 -16.52
CA LYS A 331 2.96 16.66 -17.52
C LYS A 331 2.57 15.26 -17.06
N ILE A 332 3.50 14.54 -16.42
CA ILE A 332 3.26 13.21 -15.85
C ILE A 332 2.26 13.30 -14.69
N TYR A 333 2.37 14.30 -13.81
CA TYR A 333 1.42 14.55 -12.73
C TYR A 333 0.00 14.76 -13.28
N TRP A 334 -0.16 15.65 -14.26
CA TRP A 334 -1.47 15.94 -14.86
C TRP A 334 -2.09 14.74 -15.60
N HIS A 335 -1.26 13.84 -16.15
CA HIS A 335 -1.70 12.55 -16.69
C HIS A 335 -2.15 11.58 -15.59
N VAL A 336 -1.40 11.46 -14.48
CA VAL A 336 -1.78 10.53 -13.40
C VAL A 336 -3.07 11.02 -12.70
N VAL A 337 -3.17 12.31 -12.36
CA VAL A 337 -4.34 12.92 -11.68
C VAL A 337 -5.58 13.11 -12.58
N SER A 338 -5.53 12.65 -13.84
CA SER A 338 -6.72 12.52 -14.70
C SER A 338 -7.34 11.12 -14.67
N HIS A 339 -6.68 10.14 -14.03
CA HIS A 339 -7.27 8.82 -13.80
C HIS A 339 -8.09 8.87 -12.49
N PRO A 340 -9.29 8.26 -12.44
CA PRO A 340 -10.09 8.23 -11.23
C PRO A 340 -9.50 7.28 -10.19
N TYR A 341 -9.71 7.60 -8.91
CA TYR A 341 -9.27 6.77 -7.80
C TYR A 341 -9.88 5.38 -7.87
N SER A 342 -9.06 4.36 -7.69
CA SER A 342 -9.49 2.97 -7.71
C SER A 342 -8.72 2.20 -6.66
N ASN A 343 -9.40 1.72 -5.62
CA ASN A 343 -8.79 0.78 -4.68
C ASN A 343 -8.24 -0.43 -5.46
N VAL A 344 -7.09 -0.92 -5.05
CA VAL A 344 -6.37 -2.03 -5.72
C VAL A 344 -6.31 -3.27 -4.81
N PRO A 345 -6.42 -4.50 -5.37
CA PRO A 345 -6.23 -5.76 -4.64
C PRO A 345 -4.75 -6.03 -4.37
N HIS A 346 -4.16 -5.24 -3.48
CA HIS A 346 -2.74 -5.29 -3.13
C HIS A 346 -2.30 -6.67 -2.63
N VAL A 347 -3.16 -7.40 -1.91
CA VAL A 347 -2.82 -8.75 -1.40
C VAL A 347 -2.65 -9.72 -2.56
N ARG A 348 -3.53 -9.66 -3.56
CA ARG A 348 -3.41 -10.44 -4.80
C ARG A 348 -2.22 -10.00 -5.65
N LEU A 349 -1.98 -8.70 -5.83
CA LEU A 349 -0.84 -8.21 -6.63
C LEU A 349 0.49 -8.68 -6.03
N SER A 350 0.62 -8.60 -4.70
CA SER A 350 1.75 -9.15 -3.96
C SER A 350 1.90 -10.67 -4.15
N ALA A 351 0.82 -11.45 -4.00
CA ALA A 351 0.86 -12.91 -4.12
C ALA A 351 1.15 -13.40 -5.56
N SER A 352 0.72 -12.65 -6.58
CA SER A 352 0.99 -12.93 -7.99
C SER A 352 2.32 -12.37 -8.48
N GLY A 353 3.04 -11.59 -7.65
CA GLY A 353 4.29 -10.92 -8.03
C GLY A 353 4.11 -9.85 -9.10
N ARG A 354 2.90 -9.28 -9.24
CA ARG A 354 2.56 -8.29 -10.26
C ARG A 354 2.86 -6.86 -9.75
N PRO A 355 3.79 -6.11 -10.39
CA PRO A 355 4.15 -4.77 -9.93
C PRO A 355 3.01 -3.76 -10.02
N GLU A 356 2.85 -2.95 -8.99
CA GLU A 356 1.83 -1.89 -8.88
C GLU A 356 1.87 -0.90 -10.05
N SER A 357 3.05 -0.39 -10.39
CA SER A 357 3.21 0.52 -11.54
C SER A 357 2.79 -0.11 -12.88
N VAL A 358 3.05 -1.41 -13.08
CA VAL A 358 2.63 -2.15 -14.29
C VAL A 358 1.13 -2.42 -14.26
N TYR A 359 0.56 -2.70 -13.09
CA TYR A 359 -0.89 -2.84 -12.91
C TYR A 359 -1.64 -1.57 -13.33
N MET A 360 -1.18 -0.38 -12.90
CA MET A 360 -1.74 0.90 -13.33
C MET A 360 -1.56 1.15 -14.84
N LEU A 361 -0.38 0.84 -15.40
CA LEU A 361 -0.12 1.01 -16.83
C LEU A 361 -1.07 0.17 -17.71
N GLU A 362 -1.39 -1.06 -17.28
CA GLU A 362 -2.24 -1.98 -18.05
C GLU A 362 -3.74 -1.76 -17.83
N THR A 363 -4.17 -1.29 -16.65
CA THR A 363 -5.60 -1.21 -16.28
C THR A 363 -6.15 0.20 -16.14
N GLY A 364 -5.30 1.20 -15.89
CA GLY A 364 -5.71 2.55 -15.48
C GLY A 364 -6.27 2.63 -14.05
N PHE A 365 -6.28 1.53 -13.29
CA PHE A 365 -6.72 1.50 -11.90
C PHE A 365 -5.55 1.70 -10.94
N GLY A 366 -5.69 2.67 -10.04
CA GLY A 366 -4.75 2.89 -8.95
C GLY A 366 -5.31 3.74 -7.83
N ASP A 367 -4.79 3.49 -6.63
CA ASP A 367 -5.00 4.28 -5.42
C ASP A 367 -3.70 5.00 -5.03
N CYS A 368 -3.62 5.52 -3.80
CA CYS A 368 -2.49 6.32 -3.33
C CYS A 368 -1.13 5.63 -3.52
N GLY A 369 -1.04 4.32 -3.29
CA GLY A 369 0.17 3.54 -3.53
C GLY A 369 0.43 3.39 -5.03
N THR A 370 -0.52 2.81 -5.74
CA THR A 370 -0.36 2.42 -7.14
C THR A 370 -0.13 3.64 -8.06
N GLN A 371 -0.88 4.74 -7.86
CA GLN A 371 -0.71 5.99 -8.61
C GLN A 371 0.67 6.61 -8.34
N SER A 372 1.14 6.64 -7.08
CA SER A 372 2.46 7.17 -6.71
C SER A 372 3.62 6.35 -7.30
N MET A 373 3.46 5.03 -7.34
CA MET A 373 4.43 4.11 -7.95
C MET A 373 4.44 4.23 -9.48
N TYR A 374 3.29 4.44 -10.11
CA TYR A 374 3.18 4.70 -11.55
C TYR A 374 3.79 6.05 -11.95
N PHE A 375 3.46 7.14 -11.24
CA PHE A 375 4.12 8.45 -11.40
C PHE A 375 5.64 8.30 -11.33
N SER A 376 6.12 7.59 -10.29
CA SER A 376 7.54 7.34 -10.09
C SER A 376 8.13 6.57 -11.26
N ALA A 377 7.51 5.49 -11.72
CA ALA A 377 8.01 4.67 -12.83
C ALA A 377 8.11 5.45 -14.15
N LEU A 378 7.12 6.30 -14.45
CA LEU A 378 7.15 7.22 -15.60
C LEU A 378 8.35 8.18 -15.50
N CYS A 379 8.51 8.86 -14.36
CA CYS A 379 9.63 9.77 -14.11
C CYS A 379 11.00 9.06 -14.22
N ARG A 380 11.17 7.90 -13.55
CA ARG A 380 12.41 7.12 -13.60
C ARG A 380 12.77 6.68 -15.03
N SER A 381 11.77 6.34 -15.86
CA SER A 381 11.98 5.93 -17.26
C SER A 381 12.59 7.02 -18.15
N LEU A 382 12.42 8.29 -17.77
CA LEU A 382 12.99 9.48 -18.42
C LEU A 382 14.31 9.95 -17.79
N GLY A 383 14.77 9.31 -16.70
CA GLY A 383 15.97 9.73 -15.96
C GLY A 383 15.71 10.77 -14.86
N ILE A 384 14.46 11.02 -14.50
CA ILE A 384 14.09 11.87 -13.37
C ILE A 384 14.10 11.00 -12.11
N PRO A 385 14.95 11.27 -11.09
CA PRO A 385 14.94 10.49 -9.87
C PRO A 385 13.62 10.69 -9.13
N ALA A 386 12.92 9.60 -8.81
CA ALA A 386 11.60 9.65 -8.17
C ALA A 386 11.43 8.51 -7.16
N ARG A 387 10.55 8.67 -6.18
CA ARG A 387 10.24 7.68 -5.12
C ARG A 387 8.80 7.77 -4.66
N ALA A 388 8.26 6.67 -4.15
CA ALA A 388 6.93 6.64 -3.52
C ALA A 388 7.10 6.52 -2.00
N ILE A 389 6.82 7.61 -1.30
CA ILE A 389 7.08 7.80 0.13
C ILE A 389 5.82 7.43 0.95
N GLY A 390 6.03 6.76 2.08
CA GLY A 390 4.98 6.03 2.79
C GLY A 390 4.84 6.35 4.27
N GLY A 391 3.59 6.37 4.71
CA GLY A 391 3.24 6.43 6.14
C GLY A 391 1.75 6.69 6.33
N TYR A 392 1.37 7.76 7.02
CA TYR A 392 -0.02 8.17 7.17
C TYR A 392 -0.24 9.60 6.67
N GLN A 393 -1.42 9.87 6.14
CA GLN A 393 -1.97 11.23 6.12
C GLN A 393 -2.85 11.45 7.35
N LEU A 394 -2.83 12.67 7.87
CA LEU A 394 -3.47 13.05 9.14
C LEU A 394 -4.53 14.14 8.93
N VAL A 395 -5.15 14.16 7.76
CA VAL A 395 -6.17 15.16 7.40
C VAL A 395 -7.37 14.98 8.35
N PRO A 396 -7.83 16.02 9.05
CA PRO A 396 -8.73 15.86 10.20
C PRO A 396 -10.02 15.07 9.91
N GLY A 397 -10.22 13.97 10.63
CA GLY A 397 -11.37 13.08 10.47
C GLY A 397 -11.28 12.11 9.27
N HIS A 398 -10.14 12.08 8.60
CA HIS A 398 -9.83 11.18 7.49
C HIS A 398 -8.53 10.38 7.73
N GLU A 399 -7.95 10.44 8.93
CA GLU A 399 -6.60 9.94 9.25
C GLU A 399 -6.41 8.46 8.88
N GLY A 400 -5.34 8.14 8.14
CA GLY A 400 -5.19 6.83 7.53
C GLY A 400 -3.86 6.61 6.80
N THR A 401 -3.58 5.36 6.45
CA THR A 401 -2.38 4.99 5.68
C THR A 401 -2.38 5.69 4.32
N HIS A 402 -1.22 6.20 3.90
CA HIS A 402 -1.10 6.95 2.66
C HIS A 402 0.27 6.79 2.00
N PHE A 403 0.26 6.91 0.68
CA PHE A 403 1.44 7.10 -0.15
C PHE A 403 1.26 8.34 -1.02
N TRP A 404 2.35 9.06 -1.20
CA TRP A 404 2.49 10.08 -2.23
C TRP A 404 3.84 9.88 -2.91
N SER A 405 4.17 10.68 -3.91
CA SER A 405 5.48 10.55 -4.57
C SER A 405 6.30 11.82 -4.46
N GLU A 406 7.62 11.67 -4.59
CA GLU A 406 8.57 12.79 -4.64
C GLU A 406 9.49 12.59 -5.84
N TYR A 407 9.84 13.69 -6.51
CA TYR A 407 10.82 13.72 -7.60
C TYR A 407 11.93 14.71 -7.29
N TYR A 408 13.17 14.37 -7.64
CA TYR A 408 14.33 15.20 -7.35
C TYR A 408 14.62 16.17 -8.50
N LEU A 409 14.75 17.45 -8.17
CA LEU A 409 15.19 18.50 -9.09
C LEU A 409 16.51 19.12 -8.60
N PRO A 410 17.59 19.13 -9.41
CA PRO A 410 18.84 19.76 -9.03
C PRO A 410 18.66 21.26 -8.79
N GLY A 411 19.09 21.73 -7.61
CA GLY A 411 18.87 23.10 -7.13
C GLY A 411 17.64 23.27 -6.23
N TYR A 412 16.73 22.29 -6.16
CA TYR A 412 15.49 22.34 -5.38
C TYR A 412 15.33 21.18 -4.38
N GLY A 413 15.94 20.03 -4.66
CA GLY A 413 15.84 18.82 -3.84
C GLY A 413 14.62 17.96 -4.19
N TRP A 414 14.11 17.23 -3.20
CA TRP A 414 12.94 16.36 -3.30
C TRP A 414 11.64 17.18 -3.28
N VAL A 415 10.99 17.30 -4.45
CA VAL A 415 9.70 17.98 -4.64
C VAL A 415 8.58 16.95 -4.54
N PRO A 416 7.57 17.14 -3.67
CA PRO A 416 6.47 16.19 -3.49
C PRO A 416 5.33 16.41 -4.49
N ASN A 417 4.58 15.36 -4.80
CA ASN A 417 3.24 15.46 -5.39
C ASN A 417 2.30 14.39 -4.79
N ASP A 418 1.02 14.74 -4.64
CA ASP A 418 0.00 13.90 -4.00
C ASP A 418 -1.27 13.84 -4.86
N VAL A 419 -1.19 13.02 -5.92
CA VAL A 419 -2.26 12.82 -6.91
C VAL A 419 -3.59 12.38 -6.29
N THR A 420 -3.56 11.58 -5.22
CA THR A 420 -4.80 11.12 -4.56
C THR A 420 -5.49 12.23 -3.78
N ILE A 421 -4.78 12.99 -2.94
CA ILE A 421 -5.43 14.08 -2.21
C ILE A 421 -5.85 15.20 -3.17
N ALA A 422 -5.10 15.42 -4.27
CA ALA A 422 -5.48 16.31 -5.37
C ALA A 422 -6.83 15.94 -6.01
N GLU A 423 -7.06 14.65 -6.27
CA GLU A 423 -8.31 14.15 -6.85
C GLU A 423 -9.54 14.42 -5.96
N GLY A 424 -9.36 14.60 -4.65
CA GLY A 424 -10.42 15.00 -3.72
C GLY A 424 -11.20 16.26 -4.15
N ALA A 425 -10.61 17.14 -4.95
CA ALA A 425 -11.31 18.26 -5.56
C ALA A 425 -12.34 17.85 -6.64
N GLU A 426 -12.09 16.78 -7.38
CA GLU A 426 -13.05 16.24 -8.36
C GLU A 426 -14.30 15.71 -7.67
N TRP A 427 -14.18 15.19 -6.44
CA TRP A 427 -15.31 14.70 -5.66
C TRP A 427 -16.18 15.83 -5.08
N SER A 428 -15.71 17.09 -5.16
CA SER A 428 -16.44 18.24 -4.63
C SER A 428 -17.66 18.57 -5.48
N TYR A 429 -18.82 18.63 -4.82
CA TYR A 429 -20.09 19.02 -5.41
C TYR A 429 -20.26 20.56 -5.49
N GLU A 430 -19.43 21.33 -4.78
CA GLU A 430 -19.52 22.80 -4.66
C GLU A 430 -18.34 23.57 -5.29
N ALA A 431 -17.18 22.93 -5.49
CA ALA A 431 -16.01 23.60 -6.08
C ALA A 431 -16.30 24.16 -7.47
N SER A 432 -15.74 25.33 -7.81
CA SER A 432 -15.65 25.78 -9.19
C SER A 432 -14.56 25.02 -9.94
N ASP A 433 -14.58 25.04 -11.27
CA ASP A 433 -13.52 24.40 -12.06
C ASP A 433 -12.16 25.08 -11.87
N GLU A 434 -12.16 26.38 -11.53
CA GLU A 434 -10.95 27.11 -11.14
C GLU A 434 -10.44 26.63 -9.77
N ASP A 435 -11.29 26.48 -8.76
CA ASP A 435 -10.87 25.94 -7.46
C ASP A 435 -10.35 24.50 -7.60
N ARG A 436 -11.00 23.66 -8.41
CA ARG A 436 -10.52 22.29 -8.71
C ARG A 436 -9.14 22.34 -9.33
N HIS A 437 -8.92 23.19 -10.32
CA HIS A 437 -7.62 23.32 -10.97
C HIS A 437 -6.54 23.84 -10.02
N GLN A 438 -6.80 24.91 -9.27
CA GLN A 438 -5.84 25.48 -8.31
C GLN A 438 -5.48 24.49 -7.19
N TYR A 439 -6.47 23.77 -6.67
CA TYR A 439 -6.26 22.74 -5.65
C TYR A 439 -5.41 21.57 -6.19
N LYS A 440 -5.64 21.14 -7.45
CA LYS A 440 -4.82 20.10 -8.09
C LYS A 440 -3.42 20.62 -8.42
N ASP A 441 -3.26 21.85 -8.91
CA ASP A 441 -1.95 22.47 -9.16
C ASP A 441 -1.10 22.62 -7.88
N PHE A 442 -1.73 22.91 -6.74
CA PHE A 442 -1.05 22.89 -5.45
C PHE A 442 -0.36 21.51 -5.24
N TYR A 443 -1.11 20.41 -5.33
CA TYR A 443 -0.56 19.07 -5.09
C TYR A 443 0.37 18.51 -6.20
N ALA A 444 0.66 19.27 -7.26
CA ALA A 444 1.68 18.92 -8.26
C ALA A 444 3.13 19.06 -7.74
N ARG A 445 3.33 19.93 -6.74
CA ARG A 445 4.65 20.29 -6.19
C ARG A 445 4.65 20.72 -4.72
N ASN A 446 3.51 20.65 -4.03
CA ASN A 446 3.33 21.14 -2.65
C ASN A 446 2.66 20.07 -1.77
N LEU A 447 2.73 20.25 -0.45
CA LEU A 447 2.04 19.41 0.54
C LEU A 447 1.47 20.26 1.68
N ASP A 448 0.32 19.84 2.17
CA ASP A 448 -0.22 20.25 3.47
C ASP A 448 0.59 19.61 4.64
N PRO A 449 0.46 20.11 5.88
CA PRO A 449 1.25 19.64 7.02
C PRO A 449 0.68 18.38 7.71
N TYR A 450 -0.26 17.66 7.08
CA TYR A 450 -0.93 16.48 7.63
C TYR A 450 -0.30 15.18 7.12
N ARG A 451 1.00 14.96 7.39
CA ARG A 451 1.71 13.72 7.03
C ARG A 451 2.50 13.18 8.24
N TYR A 452 2.60 11.86 8.28
CA TYR A 452 3.47 11.06 9.14
C TYR A 452 4.29 10.15 8.20
N ILE A 453 5.62 10.32 8.14
CA ILE A 453 6.50 9.54 7.27
C ILE A 453 7.15 8.40 8.05
N ILE A 454 7.01 7.16 7.56
CA ILE A 454 7.62 5.93 8.10
C ILE A 454 8.74 5.44 7.18
N GLN A 455 8.54 5.51 5.85
CA GLN A 455 9.50 5.01 4.84
C GLN A 455 9.65 5.97 3.66
N LYS A 456 10.87 6.09 3.12
CA LYS A 456 11.23 7.04 2.06
C LYS A 456 11.01 6.51 0.64
N ASP A 457 10.91 5.20 0.44
CA ASP A 457 10.50 4.56 -0.82
C ASP A 457 9.68 3.30 -0.53
N VAL A 458 8.96 2.76 -1.53
CA VAL A 458 8.09 1.58 -1.38
C VAL A 458 8.84 0.27 -1.20
N ASP A 459 9.97 0.10 -1.89
CA ASP A 459 10.71 -1.17 -1.98
C ASP A 459 11.84 -1.29 -0.93
N VAL A 460 11.73 -0.59 0.21
CA VAL A 460 12.76 -0.58 1.27
C VAL A 460 12.70 -1.87 2.09
N GLN A 461 13.85 -2.54 2.25
CA GLN A 461 13.93 -3.83 2.94
C GLN A 461 13.80 -3.71 4.46
N LEU A 462 13.05 -4.63 5.08
CA LEU A 462 13.00 -4.80 6.53
C LEU A 462 14.40 -5.01 7.14
N THR A 463 14.63 -4.43 8.32
CA THR A 463 15.87 -4.57 9.10
C THR A 463 15.55 -5.05 10.52
N PRO A 464 16.05 -6.23 10.96
CA PRO A 464 16.79 -7.22 10.16
C PRO A 464 15.92 -7.80 9.01
N PRO A 465 16.52 -8.33 7.95
CA PRO A 465 15.77 -8.96 6.86
C PRO A 465 14.91 -10.12 7.37
N ALA A 466 13.62 -10.13 7.00
CA ALA A 466 12.72 -11.21 7.36
C ALA A 466 12.94 -12.49 6.51
N GLY A 467 13.50 -12.38 5.30
CA GLY A 467 13.53 -13.49 4.35
C GLY A 467 12.13 -14.09 4.16
N ASP A 468 12.04 -15.40 3.99
CA ASP A 468 10.77 -16.08 3.72
C ASP A 468 9.90 -16.35 4.98
N VAL A 469 10.10 -15.64 6.11
CA VAL A 469 9.30 -15.83 7.35
C VAL A 469 8.22 -14.78 7.59
N VAL A 470 8.37 -13.58 7.02
CA VAL A 470 7.26 -12.64 6.83
C VAL A 470 6.58 -13.08 5.53
N MET A 471 5.29 -13.36 5.60
CA MET A 471 4.59 -13.89 4.42
C MET A 471 4.08 -12.76 3.52
N PHE A 472 3.82 -11.55 4.04
CA PHE A 472 3.19 -10.46 3.29
C PHE A 472 4.10 -9.34 2.81
N ASP A 473 4.09 -9.08 1.51
CA ASP A 473 5.24 -8.53 0.76
C ASP A 473 4.92 -7.16 0.07
N MET A 474 3.98 -6.33 0.58
CA MET A 474 3.57 -4.97 0.06
C MET A 474 4.43 -3.74 0.49
N VAL A 475 4.00 -2.87 1.44
CA VAL A 475 4.70 -1.62 1.93
C VAL A 475 4.39 -1.20 3.43
N VAL A 476 5.37 -0.84 4.31
CA VAL A 476 5.23 -0.86 5.80
C VAL A 476 4.50 0.34 6.41
N GLN A 477 3.28 0.10 6.88
CA GLN A 477 2.49 1.05 7.70
C GLN A 477 1.87 0.39 8.95
N SER A 478 1.86 -0.93 9.01
CA SER A 478 1.47 -1.74 10.17
C SER A 478 2.62 -2.70 10.54
N PRO A 479 2.65 -3.27 11.76
CA PRO A 479 3.71 -4.18 12.17
C PRO A 479 3.76 -5.43 11.30
N LYS A 480 4.96 -5.86 10.92
CA LYS A 480 5.16 -7.18 10.30
C LYS A 480 5.40 -8.20 11.39
N ALA A 481 4.86 -9.40 11.21
CA ALA A 481 4.93 -10.47 12.20
C ALA A 481 5.48 -11.77 11.59
N ALA A 482 6.30 -12.48 12.34
CA ALA A 482 6.71 -13.85 12.01
C ALA A 482 6.78 -14.69 13.29
N CYS A 483 6.37 -15.96 13.23
CA CYS A 483 6.14 -16.78 14.41
C CYS A 483 6.65 -18.21 14.17
N ASP A 484 7.51 -18.73 15.06
CA ASP A 484 8.17 -20.04 14.88
C ASP A 484 7.19 -21.23 14.89
N THR A 485 6.04 -21.07 15.54
CA THR A 485 5.13 -22.14 15.97
C THR A 485 3.66 -21.88 15.64
N CYS A 486 3.36 -20.77 14.94
CA CYS A 486 2.01 -20.48 14.50
C CYS A 486 1.62 -21.42 13.34
N ASP A 487 0.39 -21.92 13.39
CA ASP A 487 -0.23 -22.72 12.33
C ASP A 487 -1.09 -21.86 11.37
N THR A 488 -1.22 -20.56 11.66
CA THR A 488 -1.78 -19.53 10.78
C THR A 488 -0.75 -18.44 10.47
N ASP A 489 -1.09 -17.57 9.52
CA ASP A 489 -0.30 -16.39 9.17
C ASP A 489 -0.55 -15.27 10.21
N PRO A 490 0.44 -14.95 11.07
CA PRO A 490 0.22 -14.01 12.17
C PRO A 490 -0.04 -12.58 11.67
N GLU A 491 0.35 -12.24 10.44
CA GLU A 491 0.09 -10.89 9.92
C GLU A 491 -1.42 -10.66 9.73
N PHE A 492 -2.15 -11.64 9.17
CA PHE A 492 -3.60 -11.52 8.99
C PHE A 492 -4.37 -11.44 10.32
N GLU A 493 -3.99 -12.22 11.32
CA GLU A 493 -4.66 -12.21 12.63
C GLU A 493 -4.38 -10.91 13.41
N MET A 494 -3.28 -10.19 13.11
CA MET A 494 -2.84 -9.01 13.86
C MET A 494 -3.22 -7.65 13.26
N LEU A 495 -3.68 -7.60 11.99
CA LEU A 495 -4.03 -6.34 11.32
C LEU A 495 -5.20 -5.62 12.00
N GLU A 496 -6.23 -6.34 12.43
CA GLU A 496 -7.40 -5.81 13.15
C GLU A 496 -7.04 -5.22 14.54
N ASP A 497 -5.96 -5.71 15.15
CA ASP A 497 -5.49 -5.33 16.50
C ASP A 497 -4.49 -4.15 16.48
N TRP A 498 -4.18 -3.58 15.31
CA TRP A 498 -3.29 -2.43 15.16
C TRP A 498 -4.04 -1.10 15.22
N LYS A 499 -3.55 -0.19 16.07
CA LYS A 499 -4.11 1.16 16.22
C LYS A 499 -3.03 2.23 16.23
N VAL A 500 -3.21 3.23 15.38
CA VAL A 500 -2.38 4.44 15.34
C VAL A 500 -3.22 5.64 15.78
N ILE A 501 -2.68 6.44 16.69
CA ILE A 501 -3.28 7.70 17.15
C ILE A 501 -2.19 8.77 17.08
N VAL A 502 -2.29 9.70 16.14
CA VAL A 502 -1.41 10.87 16.07
C VAL A 502 -2.20 12.14 16.34
N LYS A 503 -1.66 13.05 17.17
CA LYS A 503 -2.34 14.27 17.61
C LYS A 503 -1.43 15.48 17.49
N LYS A 504 -2.00 16.61 17.06
CA LYS A 504 -1.32 17.91 17.05
C LYS A 504 -1.04 18.38 18.49
N VAL A 505 0.16 18.88 18.72
CA VAL A 505 0.60 19.46 20.01
C VAL A 505 1.16 20.88 19.83
N GLY A 506 1.29 21.63 20.93
CA GLY A 506 1.69 23.04 20.95
C GLY A 506 3.19 23.33 20.84
#